data_AF-A0A3D5E331-F1
#
_entry.id   AF-A0A3D5E331-F1
#
_cell.length_a   1.000
_cell.length_b   1.000
_cell.length_c   1.000
_cell.angle_alpha   90.00
_cell.angle_beta   90.00
_cell.angle_gamma   90.00
#
_symmetry.space_group_name_H-M   'P 1'
#
loop_
_entity.id
_entity.type
_entity.pdbx_description
1 polymer ?
#
loop_
_entity_poly.entity_id
_entity_poly.type
_entity_poly.pdbx_seq_one_letter_code
_entity_poly.pdbx_strand_id
1 'polypeptide(L)'
;MKLSSNLVGLFSWIVLLLFLIYLLLTPTTHAGFLFAPTFTEHTVAGGYNGAADIFAIDLDGDNDIDILGAANIADDITWWE
;
A
#
# COMPACT_ATOMS: atom_id res chain seq x y z
N MET A 1 -44.17 -15.63 -36.06
CA MET A 1 -44.42 -14.82 -34.85
C MET A 1 -43.20 -13.94 -34.65
N LYS A 2 -43.29 -12.63 -34.95
CA LYS A 2 -42.14 -11.72 -34.95
C LYS A 2 -41.93 -11.21 -33.53
N LEU A 3 -40.91 -11.72 -32.84
CA LEU A 3 -40.48 -11.14 -31.56
C LEU A 3 -40.05 -9.70 -31.82
N SER A 4 -40.72 -8.73 -31.19
CA SER A 4 -40.49 -7.31 -31.42
C SER A 4 -39.08 -6.92 -30.95
N SER A 5 -38.46 -5.98 -31.67
CA SER A 5 -37.11 -5.44 -31.48
C SER A 5 -36.87 -4.72 -30.14
N ASN A 6 -37.78 -4.86 -29.18
CA ASN A 6 -37.77 -4.15 -27.90
C ASN A 6 -36.83 -4.79 -26.86
N LEU A 7 -36.31 -5.99 -27.12
CA LEU A 7 -35.37 -6.68 -26.25
C LEU A 7 -33.92 -6.18 -26.39
N VAL A 8 -33.58 -5.40 -27.42
CA VAL A 8 -32.20 -4.87 -27.57
C VAL A 8 -32.05 -3.51 -26.87
N GLY A 9 -33.14 -2.74 -26.76
CA GLY A 9 -33.16 -1.44 -26.10
C GLY A 9 -33.20 -1.52 -24.57
N LEU A 10 -34.00 -2.42 -24.00
CA LEU A 10 -34.15 -2.55 -22.54
C LEU A 10 -32.87 -3.05 -21.84
N PHE A 11 -32.07 -3.87 -22.51
CA PHE A 11 -30.80 -4.37 -21.97
C PHE A 11 -29.73 -3.28 -21.93
N SER A 12 -29.74 -2.34 -22.89
CA SER A 12 -28.74 -1.27 -22.94
C SER A 12 -28.87 -0.29 -21.77
N TRP A 13 -30.09 0.10 -21.39
CA TRP A 13 -30.31 1.08 -20.32
C TRP A 13 -30.14 0.48 -18.92
N ILE A 14 -30.55 -0.78 -18.72
CA ILE A 14 -30.37 -1.47 -17.43
C ILE A 14 -28.88 -1.68 -17.16
N VAL A 15 -28.10 -2.11 -18.14
CA VAL A 15 -26.65 -2.29 -17.99
C VAL A 15 -25.94 -0.95 -17.75
N LEU A 16 -26.33 0.12 -18.46
CA LEU A 16 -25.78 1.46 -18.23
C LEU A 16 -26.10 1.98 -16.83
N LEU A 17 -27.33 1.76 -16.37
CA LEU A 17 -27.80 2.18 -15.05
C LEU A 17 -27.07 1.41 -13.95
N LEU A 18 -26.88 0.09 -14.11
CA LEU A 18 -26.12 -0.73 -13.18
C LEU A 18 -24.64 -0.32 -13.13
N PHE A 19 -24.03 0.02 -14.27
CA PHE A 19 -22.67 0.54 -14.34
C PHE A 19 -22.55 1.91 -13.65
N LEU A 20 -23.53 2.80 -13.84
CA LEU A 20 -23.57 4.11 -13.19
C LEU A 20 -23.79 3.98 -11.67
N ILE A 21 -24.68 3.10 -11.24
CA ILE A 21 -24.89 2.78 -9.82
C ILE A 21 -23.60 2.21 -9.22
N TYR A 22 -22.93 1.28 -9.90
CA TYR A 22 -21.63 0.75 -9.46
C TYR A 22 -20.60 1.87 -9.27
N LEU A 23 -20.49 2.78 -10.26
CA LEU A 23 -19.57 3.92 -10.18
C LEU A 23 -19.91 4.91 -9.05
N LEU A 24 -21.20 5.04 -8.70
CA LEU A 24 -21.69 5.89 -7.60
C LEU A 24 -21.61 5.21 -6.22
N LEU A 25 -21.58 3.89 -6.17
CA LEU A 25 -21.50 3.09 -4.94
C LEU A 25 -20.06 2.68 -4.60
N THR A 26 -19.15 2.66 -5.57
CA THR A 26 -17.72 2.51 -5.31
C THR A 26 -17.10 3.88 -5.06
N PRO A 27 -16.39 4.10 -3.93
CA PRO A 27 -15.56 5.29 -3.81
C PRO A 27 -14.51 5.26 -4.93
N THR A 28 -14.67 6.14 -5.92
CA THR A 28 -13.67 6.37 -6.97
C THR A 28 -12.53 7.17 -6.37
N THR A 29 -11.66 6.50 -5.65
CA THR A 29 -10.40 7.06 -5.22
C THR A 29 -9.55 7.30 -6.47
N HIS A 30 -9.45 8.56 -6.87
CA HIS A 30 -8.57 8.97 -7.95
C HIS A 30 -7.14 8.58 -7.56
N ALA A 31 -6.50 7.79 -8.41
CA ALA A 31 -5.38 6.89 -8.15
C ALA A 31 -4.02 7.57 -7.83
N GLY A 32 -4.00 8.68 -7.11
CA GLY A 32 -2.74 9.37 -6.78
C GLY A 32 -2.71 10.20 -5.51
N PHE A 33 -3.84 10.46 -4.82
CA PHE A 33 -3.82 11.35 -3.65
C PHE A 33 -4.77 10.95 -2.49
N LEU A 34 -5.52 9.85 -2.60
CA LEU A 34 -6.47 9.42 -1.55
C LEU A 34 -6.07 8.13 -0.80
N PHE A 35 -4.88 7.59 -1.06
CA PHE A 35 -4.29 6.47 -0.33
C PHE A 35 -2.83 6.77 0.04
N ALA A 36 -2.60 7.87 0.76
CA ALA A 36 -1.36 7.98 1.49
C ALA A 36 -1.35 6.85 2.54
N PRO A 37 -0.34 5.97 2.57
CA PRO A 37 -0.27 4.93 3.59
C PRO A 37 -0.19 5.59 4.97
N THR A 38 -0.92 5.05 5.93
CA THR A 38 -0.78 5.46 7.33
C THR A 38 0.43 4.73 7.91
N PHE A 39 1.43 5.48 8.35
CA PHE A 39 2.56 4.92 9.09
C PHE A 39 2.27 4.97 10.58
N THR A 40 2.55 3.87 11.29
CA THR A 40 2.61 3.83 12.76
C THR A 40 4.08 3.69 13.14
N GLU A 41 4.55 4.53 14.05
CA GLU A 41 5.93 4.49 14.53
C GLU A 41 6.13 3.32 15.49
N HIS A 42 7.21 2.57 15.30
CA HIS A 42 7.68 1.53 16.21
C HIS A 42 9.16 1.79 16.52
N THR A 43 9.49 1.96 17.80
CA THR A 43 10.89 2.10 18.23
C THR A 43 11.56 0.74 18.24
N VAL A 44 12.56 0.55 17.36
CA VAL A 44 13.36 -0.68 17.29
C VAL A 44 14.47 -0.66 18.34
N ALA A 45 15.22 0.46 18.44
CA ALA A 45 16.24 0.67 19.44
C ALA A 45 16.32 2.14 19.87
N GLY A 46 16.62 2.37 21.15
CA GLY A 46 16.87 3.70 21.72
C GLY A 46 18.28 3.80 22.28
N GLY A 47 18.81 5.02 22.39
CA GLY A 47 20.11 5.25 23.02
C GLY A 47 21.33 4.85 22.17
N TYR A 48 21.16 4.62 20.87
CA TYR A 48 22.26 4.37 19.94
C TYR A 48 22.98 5.68 19.59
N ASN A 49 23.76 6.18 20.55
CA ASN A 49 24.36 7.51 20.52
C ASN A 49 25.32 7.65 19.33
N GLY A 50 25.13 8.74 18.58
CA GLY A 50 25.95 8.99 17.39
C GLY A 50 25.62 8.06 16.21
N ALA A 51 24.39 7.53 16.15
CA ALA A 51 23.88 6.88 14.94
C ALA A 51 24.13 7.78 13.71
N ALA A 52 24.91 7.26 12.75
CA ALA A 52 25.44 8.03 11.64
C ALA A 52 24.99 7.49 10.28
N ASP A 53 24.73 6.18 10.19
CA ASP A 53 24.27 5.53 8.96
C ASP A 53 23.35 4.35 9.26
N ILE A 54 22.45 4.04 8.31
CA ILE A 54 21.46 2.97 8.39
C ILE A 54 21.27 2.32 7.02
N PHE A 55 21.20 0.98 7.00
CA PHE A 55 20.95 0.21 5.78
C PHE A 55 19.93 -0.89 6.02
N ALA A 56 19.02 -1.10 5.06
CA ALA A 56 18.03 -2.16 5.10
C ALA A 56 18.50 -3.33 4.22
N ILE A 57 18.73 -4.48 4.83
CA ILE A 57 19.26 -5.68 4.16
C ILE A 57 18.83 -6.94 4.92
N ASP A 58 18.50 -8.00 4.20
CA ASP A 58 18.39 -9.36 4.75
C ASP A 58 19.82 -9.86 5.03
N LEU A 59 20.28 -9.68 6.27
CA LEU A 59 21.65 -9.95 6.69
C LEU A 59 21.84 -11.41 7.07
N ASP A 60 20.81 -12.06 7.62
CA ASP A 60 20.88 -13.41 8.16
C ASP A 60 20.41 -14.50 7.16
N GLY A 61 19.68 -14.10 6.11
CA GLY A 61 19.26 -14.94 4.99
C GLY A 61 17.91 -15.63 5.16
N ASP A 62 17.05 -15.15 6.07
CA ASP A 62 15.75 -15.76 6.35
C ASP A 62 14.57 -15.18 5.53
N ASN A 63 14.83 -14.13 4.75
CA ASN A 63 13.91 -13.35 3.90
C ASN A 63 13.03 -12.32 4.62
N ASP A 64 13.29 -11.97 5.88
CA ASP A 64 12.90 -10.66 6.40
C ASP A 64 14.03 -9.62 6.17
N ILE A 65 13.71 -8.34 6.40
CA ILE A 65 14.64 -7.24 6.13
C ILE A 65 15.06 -6.63 7.45
N ASP A 66 16.35 -6.75 7.74
CA ASP A 66 16.95 -6.21 8.94
C ASP A 66 17.27 -4.73 8.82
N ILE A 67 17.55 -4.16 9.98
CA ILE A 67 18.12 -2.83 10.13
C ILE A 67 19.57 -2.95 10.54
N LEU A 68 20.52 -2.63 9.66
CA LEU A 68 21.94 -2.50 10.00
C LEU A 68 22.27 -1.03 10.31
N GLY A 69 22.77 -0.75 11.50
CA GLY A 69 23.11 0.60 11.95
C GLY A 69 24.57 0.77 12.38
N ALA A 70 25.16 1.90 12.02
CA ALA A 70 26.51 2.28 12.45
C ALA A 70 26.48 3.55 13.32
N ALA A 71 27.24 3.56 14.43
CA ALA A 71 27.32 4.69 15.33
C ALA A 71 28.76 5.06 15.70
N ASN A 72 29.08 6.35 15.60
CA ASN A 72 30.44 6.84 15.85
C ASN A 72 30.74 7.07 17.35
N ILE A 73 29.74 7.43 18.15
CA ILE A 73 29.92 7.66 19.60
C ILE A 73 29.81 6.35 20.38
N ALA A 74 28.88 5.48 19.99
CA ALA A 74 28.77 4.14 20.57
C ALA A 74 29.96 3.24 20.18
N ASP A 75 30.73 3.60 19.15
CA ASP A 75 31.82 2.81 18.58
C ASP A 75 31.35 1.39 18.21
N ASP A 76 30.20 1.32 17.54
CA ASP A 76 29.49 0.07 17.33
C ASP A 76 28.83 -0.02 15.94
N ILE A 77 28.64 -1.27 15.50
CA ILE A 77 27.83 -1.66 14.35
C ILE A 77 26.88 -2.76 14.86
N THR A 78 25.58 -2.48 14.84
CA THR A 78 24.53 -3.35 15.39
C THR A 78 23.46 -3.59 14.34
N TRP A 79 22.77 -4.73 14.41
CA TRP A 79 21.59 -5.01 13.59
C TRP A 79 20.40 -5.48 14.43
N TRP A 80 19.18 -5.26 13.91
CA TRP A 80 17.90 -5.57 14.57
C TRP A 80 16.86 -6.07 13.56
N GLU A 81 15.94 -6.89 14.07
CA GLU A 81 14.68 -7.37 13.45
C GLU A 81 13.47 -6.93 14.28
#